data_AF-A0A970P4G8-F1
#
_entry.id   AF-A0A970P4G8-F1
#
_cell.length_a   1.000
_cell.length_b   1.000
_cell.length_c   1.000
_cell.angle_alpha   90.00
_cell.angle_beta   90.00
_cell.angle_gamma   90.00
#
_symmetry.space_group_name_H-M   'P 1'
#
loop_
_entity.id
_entity.type
_entity.pdbx_description
1 polymer ?
#
loop_
_entity_poly.entity_id
_entity_poly.type
_entity_poly.pdbx_seq_one_letter_code
_entity_poly.pdbx_strand_id
1 'polypeptide(L)'
;MKNLFLLFILIELPFAVLSANHKDILQQEALETGLAQSLVKDFSELGFPDYDDRNFWNSLPSVLCEEYINDAEKYLDYDWPAVKATDYLEIIRSGDRRQEVYAAPRAALTALVMGELAEGKGRFIDQIVNGVWYYSEQTWWGWSAHITIQKAPHGLPDTDEPVIDLGVGEITNILSWTWFLFKNTFDEIHPLIAKRLKNEILKKAVIPFYERDDFWWMGFDGSRSVNNWNPWTNHNMLTAILILEDDQAQKLKGVMKVIRSLDVFVNGYPADGGCDEGPSYWRRAGASLFQCIDLLNRATRGKFDVYDKQLIQRMGSYIYKAYIDYPYFINFADADATTDSSPQIIYSYGKAIGDTTMQKFGSFMARKQDWGERTPGGKIDEQIMQLIHLEEIISSPAENALISDFWLPDTEVAGARDQEG
;
A
#
# COMPACT_ATOMS: atom_id res chain seq x y z
N MET A 1 -44.27 -24.23 -59.02
CA MET A 1 -43.85 -23.20 -58.06
C MET A 1 -43.71 -23.89 -56.70
N LYS A 2 -42.48 -24.22 -56.31
CA LYS A 2 -42.16 -24.87 -55.02
C LYS A 2 -41.72 -23.77 -54.05
N ASN A 3 -42.49 -23.54 -53.00
CA ASN A 3 -42.15 -22.59 -51.94
C ASN A 3 -41.11 -23.23 -51.01
N LEU A 4 -39.95 -22.58 -50.89
CA LEU A 4 -38.88 -22.94 -49.99
C LEU A 4 -39.12 -22.20 -48.65
N PHE A 5 -39.45 -22.93 -47.59
CA PHE A 5 -39.50 -22.38 -46.23
C PHE A 5 -38.10 -22.55 -45.61
N LEU A 6 -37.40 -21.44 -45.38
CA LEU A 6 -36.16 -21.41 -44.58
C LEU A 6 -36.55 -21.30 -43.10
N LEU A 7 -36.21 -22.32 -42.32
CA LEU A 7 -36.35 -22.35 -40.87
C LEU A 7 -35.11 -21.67 -40.25
N PHE A 8 -35.27 -20.48 -39.66
CA PHE A 8 -34.24 -19.89 -38.81
C PHE A 8 -34.32 -20.53 -37.42
N ILE A 9 -33.31 -21.32 -37.06
CA ILE A 9 -33.12 -21.80 -35.69
C ILE A 9 -32.39 -20.68 -34.93
N LEU A 10 -33.12 -19.92 -34.12
CA LEU A 10 -32.52 -19.11 -33.06
C LEU A 10 -31.97 -20.08 -32.00
N ILE A 11 -30.64 -20.19 -31.93
CA ILE A 11 -29.97 -20.77 -30.78
C ILE A 11 -29.94 -19.68 -29.72
N GLU A 12 -30.85 -19.72 -28.76
CA GLU A 12 -30.71 -18.94 -27.53
C GLU A 12 -29.57 -19.54 -26.71
N LEU A 13 -28.40 -18.91 -26.78
CA LEU A 13 -27.35 -19.07 -25.78
C LEU A 13 -27.90 -18.47 -24.48
N PRO A 14 -27.99 -19.24 -23.37
CA PRO A 14 -28.30 -18.65 -22.10
C PRO A 14 -27.13 -17.74 -21.73
N PHE A 15 -27.37 -16.43 -21.70
CA PHE A 15 -26.54 -15.51 -20.94
C PHE A 15 -26.64 -15.97 -19.48
N ALA A 16 -25.63 -16.71 -19.03
CA ALA A 16 -25.39 -16.87 -17.62
C ALA A 16 -25.10 -15.46 -17.08
N VAL A 17 -26.12 -14.84 -16.49
CA VAL A 17 -25.91 -13.74 -15.56
C VAL A 17 -25.11 -14.35 -14.43
N LEU A 18 -23.78 -14.20 -14.47
CA LEU A 18 -22.93 -14.40 -13.31
C LEU A 18 -23.41 -13.39 -12.27
N SER A 19 -24.34 -13.83 -11.42
CA SER A 19 -24.53 -13.21 -10.13
C SER A 19 -23.17 -13.24 -9.45
N ALA A 20 -22.52 -12.09 -9.33
CA ALA A 20 -21.39 -11.93 -8.45
C ALA A 20 -21.87 -12.34 -7.06
N ASN A 21 -21.59 -13.57 -6.66
CA ASN A 21 -21.79 -13.99 -5.28
C ASN A 21 -20.79 -13.17 -4.47
N HIS A 22 -21.25 -12.05 -3.91
CA HIS A 22 -20.48 -11.27 -2.94
C HIS A 22 -20.13 -12.23 -1.80
N LYS A 23 -18.87 -12.65 -1.75
CA LYS A 23 -18.40 -13.62 -0.76
C LYS A 23 -18.14 -12.93 0.56
N ASP A 24 -17.87 -11.62 0.55
CA ASP A 24 -17.61 -10.77 1.73
C ASP A 24 -16.66 -11.47 2.71
N ILE A 25 -15.56 -11.99 2.16
CA ILE A 25 -14.62 -12.88 2.85
C ILE A 25 -14.03 -12.18 4.08
N LEU A 26 -13.71 -10.90 3.96
CA LEU A 26 -13.05 -10.14 5.01
C LEU A 26 -14.02 -9.75 6.14
N GLN A 27 -15.26 -9.38 5.80
CA GLN A 27 -16.29 -9.12 6.81
C GLN A 27 -16.70 -10.39 7.55
N GLN A 28 -16.81 -11.53 6.87
CA GLN A 28 -17.08 -12.83 7.50
C GLN A 28 -15.98 -13.17 8.51
N GLU A 29 -14.71 -13.04 8.11
CA GLU A 29 -13.57 -13.25 9.00
C GLU A 29 -13.61 -12.31 10.22
N ALA A 30 -13.93 -11.02 10.01
CA ALA A 30 -14.04 -10.05 11.11
C ALA A 30 -15.10 -10.45 12.15
N LEU A 31 -16.21 -11.04 11.70
CA LEU A 31 -17.28 -11.53 12.56
C LEU A 31 -16.86 -12.80 13.30
N GLU A 32 -16.31 -13.78 12.59
CA GLU A 32 -15.90 -15.08 13.16
C GLU A 32 -14.81 -14.94 14.21
N THR A 33 -13.86 -14.03 13.99
CA THR A 33 -12.72 -13.80 14.88
C THR A 33 -13.04 -12.95 16.09
N GLY A 34 -14.22 -12.31 16.11
CA GLY A 34 -14.59 -11.33 17.12
C GLY A 34 -13.65 -10.13 17.08
N LEU A 35 -13.56 -9.46 15.93
CA LEU A 35 -12.61 -8.36 15.68
C LEU A 35 -12.59 -7.32 16.81
N ALA A 36 -13.76 -6.97 17.34
CA ALA A 36 -13.91 -6.02 18.44
C ALA A 36 -13.14 -6.41 19.71
N GLN A 37 -12.98 -7.71 19.98
CA GLN A 37 -12.27 -8.23 21.14
C GLN A 37 -10.81 -8.57 20.85
N SER A 38 -10.46 -8.85 19.58
CA SER A 38 -9.10 -9.22 19.19
C SER A 38 -8.21 -8.05 18.81
N LEU A 39 -8.81 -6.93 18.37
CA LEU A 39 -8.07 -5.76 17.92
C LEU A 39 -7.20 -5.19 19.05
N VAL A 40 -5.92 -4.96 18.75
CA VAL A 40 -4.97 -4.35 19.69
C VAL A 40 -5.45 -2.98 20.17
N LYS A 41 -5.08 -2.64 21.40
CA LYS A 41 -5.43 -1.32 21.93
C LYS A 41 -4.40 -0.30 21.49
N ASP A 42 -3.13 -0.63 21.67
CA ASP A 42 -2.00 0.21 21.32
C ASP A 42 -1.22 -0.37 20.13
N PHE A 43 -0.79 0.49 19.21
CA PHE A 43 -0.03 0.07 18.03
C PHE A 43 1.32 -0.56 18.38
N SER A 44 1.94 -0.16 19.49
CA SER A 44 3.20 -0.75 19.97
C SER A 44 3.06 -2.25 20.29
N GLU A 45 1.84 -2.76 20.53
CA GLU A 45 1.61 -4.19 20.73
C GLU A 45 1.91 -5.04 19.49
N LEU A 46 2.03 -4.44 18.30
CA LEU A 46 2.39 -5.15 17.06
C LEU A 46 3.87 -5.54 17.01
N GLY A 47 4.70 -4.99 17.90
CA GLY A 47 6.12 -5.35 18.00
C GLY A 47 6.97 -4.85 16.83
N PHE A 48 6.59 -3.74 16.21
CA PHE A 48 7.48 -3.04 15.28
C PHE A 48 8.63 -2.38 16.05
N PRO A 49 9.85 -2.32 15.46
CA PRO A 49 10.96 -1.62 16.06
C PRO A 49 10.62 -0.13 16.14
N ASP A 50 10.67 0.42 17.35
CA ASP A 50 10.50 1.84 17.59
C ASP A 50 11.84 2.58 17.53
N TYR A 51 11.84 3.88 17.84
CA TYR A 51 13.06 4.66 17.86
C TYR A 51 14.05 4.21 18.96
N ASP A 52 13.57 3.62 20.06
CA ASP A 52 14.42 3.20 21.17
C ASP A 52 14.98 1.77 21.01
N ASP A 53 14.50 0.98 20.02
CA ASP A 53 15.00 -0.36 19.70
C ASP A 53 16.38 -0.35 19.03
N ARG A 54 17.39 0.13 19.76
CA ARG A 54 18.77 0.17 19.32
C ARG A 54 19.34 -1.23 19.03
N ASN A 55 18.77 -2.29 19.59
CA ASN A 55 19.19 -3.66 19.27
C ASN A 55 18.86 -4.00 17.82
N PHE A 56 17.62 -3.71 17.39
CA PHE A 56 17.23 -3.88 15.98
C PHE A 56 18.09 -3.02 15.05
N TRP A 57 18.16 -1.71 15.29
CA TRP A 57 18.86 -0.78 14.39
C TRP A 57 20.37 -1.05 14.30
N ASN A 58 21.03 -1.41 15.40
CA ASN A 58 22.46 -1.77 15.40
C ASN A 58 22.74 -3.18 14.84
N SER A 59 21.72 -4.02 14.66
CA SER A 59 21.87 -5.36 14.07
C SER A 59 21.88 -5.34 12.54
N LEU A 60 21.46 -4.23 11.91
CA LEU A 60 21.43 -4.08 10.47
C LEU A 60 22.86 -4.10 9.88
N PRO A 61 23.04 -4.58 8.63
CA PRO A 61 24.32 -4.52 7.95
C PRO A 61 24.88 -3.10 7.91
N SER A 62 26.18 -2.94 8.21
CA SER A 62 26.81 -1.62 8.33
C SER A 62 26.68 -0.79 7.06
N VAL A 63 26.73 -1.43 5.88
CA VAL A 63 26.54 -0.77 4.58
C VAL A 63 25.17 -0.07 4.47
N LEU A 64 24.11 -0.69 4.99
CA LEU A 64 22.77 -0.11 4.98
C LEU A 64 22.67 1.06 5.95
N CYS A 65 23.23 0.91 7.16
CA CYS A 65 23.26 2.00 8.14
C CYS A 65 24.02 3.21 7.60
N GLU A 66 25.21 2.99 7.00
CA GLU A 66 26.00 4.04 6.39
C GLU A 66 25.27 4.73 5.23
N GLU A 67 24.60 3.97 4.36
CA GLU A 67 23.83 4.55 3.25
C GLU A 67 22.64 5.38 3.73
N TYR A 68 21.85 4.89 4.70
CA TYR A 68 20.76 5.69 5.30
C TYR A 68 21.26 6.98 5.93
N ILE A 69 22.40 6.93 6.64
CA ILE A 69 23.02 8.10 7.25
C ILE A 69 23.47 9.08 6.16
N ASN A 70 24.18 8.59 5.14
CA ASN A 70 24.65 9.42 4.03
C ASN A 70 23.48 10.05 3.24
N ASP A 71 22.36 9.34 3.10
CA ASP A 71 21.16 9.86 2.46
C ASP A 71 20.50 10.96 3.29
N ALA A 72 20.39 10.78 4.61
CA ALA A 72 19.88 11.81 5.52
C ALA A 72 20.77 13.05 5.57
N GLU A 73 22.10 12.88 5.51
CA GLU A 73 23.08 13.98 5.51
C GLU A 73 22.88 14.97 4.36
N LYS A 74 22.38 14.50 3.21
CA LYS A 74 22.05 15.37 2.05
C LYS A 74 20.97 16.40 2.38
N TYR A 75 20.21 16.20 3.47
CA TYR A 75 19.07 17.03 3.86
C TYR A 75 19.27 17.81 5.17
N LEU A 76 20.48 17.83 5.75
CA LEU A 76 20.76 18.58 6.98
C LEU A 76 20.50 20.09 6.85
N ASP A 77 20.73 20.64 5.66
CA ASP A 77 20.49 22.05 5.32
C ASP A 77 19.29 22.20 4.36
N TYR A 78 18.36 21.23 4.33
CA TYR A 78 17.23 21.27 3.40
C TYR A 78 16.32 22.48 3.66
N ASP A 79 16.07 23.27 2.62
CA ASP A 79 15.15 24.40 2.65
C ASP A 79 13.74 23.92 2.27
N TRP A 80 12.88 23.75 3.27
CA TRP A 80 11.53 23.25 3.08
C TRP A 80 10.69 24.26 2.28
N PRO A 81 10.33 23.97 1.02
CA PRO A 81 9.61 24.93 0.18
C PRO A 81 8.18 25.10 0.68
N ALA A 82 7.48 26.18 0.33
CA ALA A 82 6.03 26.24 0.46
C ALA A 82 5.36 25.71 -0.83
N VAL A 83 4.33 24.87 -0.70
CA VAL A 83 3.46 24.53 -1.83
C VAL A 83 2.52 25.68 -2.10
N LYS A 84 2.62 26.30 -3.27
CA LYS A 84 1.85 27.50 -3.60
C LYS A 84 0.54 27.12 -4.26
N ALA A 85 -0.45 28.01 -4.17
CA ALA A 85 -1.71 27.88 -4.92
C ALA A 85 -1.48 27.65 -6.43
N THR A 86 -0.43 28.27 -7.00
CA THR A 86 -0.06 28.11 -8.40
C THR A 86 0.49 26.72 -8.73
N ASP A 87 1.08 26.01 -7.77
CA ASP A 87 1.55 24.63 -8.00
C ASP A 87 0.37 23.66 -8.11
N TYR A 88 -0.73 23.90 -7.38
CA TYR A 88 -1.98 23.13 -7.56
C TYR A 88 -2.67 23.48 -8.89
N LEU A 89 -2.77 24.78 -9.21
CA LEU A 89 -3.45 25.27 -10.42
C LEU A 89 -2.77 24.85 -11.72
N GLU A 90 -1.51 24.41 -11.68
CA GLU A 90 -0.76 24.08 -12.88
C GLU A 90 -1.42 22.93 -13.68
N ILE A 91 -2.07 21.99 -12.98
CA ILE A 91 -2.79 20.89 -13.62
C ILE A 91 -3.90 21.36 -14.58
N ILE A 92 -4.56 22.49 -14.25
CA ILE A 92 -5.63 23.04 -15.11
C ILE A 92 -5.11 24.06 -16.13
N ARG A 93 -3.87 24.53 -15.97
CA ARG A 93 -3.24 25.51 -16.88
C ARG A 93 -2.54 24.81 -18.04
N SER A 94 -1.76 23.78 -17.74
CA SER A 94 -0.92 23.09 -18.72
C SER A 94 -1.07 21.57 -18.71
N GLY A 95 -1.74 21.00 -17.69
CA GLY A 95 -1.76 19.56 -17.47
C GLY A 95 -0.55 19.04 -16.68
N ASP A 96 0.41 19.90 -16.34
CA ASP A 96 1.55 19.53 -15.51
C ASP A 96 1.11 19.28 -14.07
N ARG A 97 1.47 18.10 -13.58
CA ARG A 97 1.14 17.60 -12.24
C ARG A 97 2.07 18.16 -11.16
N ARG A 98 3.15 18.84 -11.54
CA ARG A 98 4.16 19.41 -10.62
C ARG A 98 4.70 18.36 -9.65
N GLN A 99 4.88 17.12 -10.13
CA GLN A 99 5.20 15.95 -9.29
C GLN A 99 6.40 16.19 -8.38
N GLU A 100 7.44 16.84 -8.89
CA GLU A 100 8.66 17.14 -8.14
C GLU A 100 8.42 18.01 -6.89
N VAL A 101 7.49 18.98 -6.97
CA VAL A 101 7.13 19.87 -5.84
C VAL A 101 6.62 19.06 -4.64
N TYR A 102 5.92 17.96 -4.92
CA TYR A 102 5.37 17.07 -3.90
C TYR A 102 6.33 15.92 -3.53
N ALA A 103 7.13 15.45 -4.48
CA ALA A 103 8.03 14.30 -4.28
C ALA A 103 9.28 14.65 -3.48
N ALA A 104 9.88 15.82 -3.69
CA ALA A 104 11.14 16.19 -3.02
C ALA A 104 11.00 16.32 -1.49
N PRO A 105 9.99 17.00 -0.92
CA PRO A 105 9.80 17.03 0.54
C PRO A 105 9.49 15.66 1.14
N ARG A 106 8.84 14.77 0.38
CA ARG A 106 8.57 13.38 0.82
C ARG A 106 9.86 12.58 0.91
N ALA A 107 10.73 12.71 -0.10
CA ALA A 107 12.04 12.06 -0.11
C ALA A 107 12.93 12.57 1.03
N ALA A 108 12.97 13.89 1.25
CA ALA A 108 13.69 14.51 2.35
C ALA A 108 13.24 13.97 3.72
N LEU A 109 11.92 14.03 4.01
CA LEU A 109 11.40 13.54 5.29
C LEU A 109 11.69 12.05 5.50
N THR A 110 11.52 11.24 4.46
CA THR A 110 11.74 9.79 4.54
C THR A 110 13.22 9.48 4.80
N ALA A 111 14.14 10.13 4.09
CA ALA A 111 15.58 9.96 4.27
C ALA A 111 16.01 10.38 5.69
N LEU A 112 15.55 11.54 6.17
CA LEU A 112 15.85 12.03 7.51
C LEU A 112 15.34 11.07 8.60
N VAL A 113 14.10 10.59 8.48
CA VAL A 113 13.53 9.63 9.42
C VAL A 113 14.35 8.34 9.44
N MET A 114 14.60 7.73 8.29
CA MET A 114 15.32 6.45 8.23
C MET A 114 16.79 6.58 8.66
N GLY A 115 17.44 7.70 8.33
CA GLY A 115 18.80 8.02 8.80
C GLY A 115 18.87 8.22 10.32
N GLU A 116 17.88 8.87 10.91
CA GLU A 116 17.81 9.00 12.38
C GLU A 116 17.51 7.67 13.06
N LEU A 117 16.65 6.82 12.49
CA LEU A 117 16.42 5.47 13.00
C LEU A 117 17.71 4.65 12.98
N ALA A 118 18.47 4.71 11.89
CA ALA A 118 19.76 4.02 11.76
C ALA A 118 20.84 4.60 12.69
N GLU A 119 20.91 5.91 12.87
CA GLU A 119 21.98 6.55 13.64
C GLU A 119 21.69 6.67 15.15
N GLY A 120 20.49 7.12 15.52
CA GLY A 120 20.06 7.32 16.90
C GLY A 120 20.88 8.34 17.70
N LYS A 121 21.30 9.44 17.06
CA LYS A 121 22.13 10.50 17.68
C LYS A 121 21.42 11.85 17.79
N GLY A 122 20.22 11.97 17.24
CA GLY A 122 19.36 13.16 17.34
C GLY A 122 19.71 14.29 16.38
N ARG A 123 20.77 14.19 15.56
CA ARG A 123 21.22 15.32 14.73
C ARG A 123 20.32 15.59 13.52
N PHE A 124 19.44 14.67 13.15
CA PHE A 124 18.47 14.88 12.07
C PHE A 124 17.11 15.36 12.61
N ILE A 125 16.89 15.32 13.93
CA ILE A 125 15.60 15.59 14.56
C ILE A 125 15.08 16.99 14.22
N ASP A 126 15.92 18.03 14.23
CA ASP A 126 15.48 19.39 13.88
C ASP A 126 14.90 19.46 12.45
N GLN A 127 15.51 18.76 11.50
CA GLN A 127 15.00 18.69 10.13
C GLN A 127 13.75 17.81 9.99
N ILE A 128 13.62 16.77 10.81
CA ILE A 128 12.37 15.99 10.90
C ILE A 128 11.25 16.87 11.46
N VAL A 129 11.51 17.67 12.50
CA VAL A 129 10.55 18.64 13.06
C VAL A 129 10.14 19.67 12.00
N ASN A 130 11.08 20.19 11.22
CA ASN A 130 10.78 21.10 10.12
C ASN A 130 9.89 20.43 9.05
N GLY A 131 10.17 19.17 8.70
CA GLY A 131 9.33 18.41 7.77
C GLY A 131 7.91 18.17 8.29
N VAL A 132 7.78 17.83 9.58
CA VAL A 132 6.50 17.73 10.28
C VAL A 132 5.73 19.06 10.21
N TRP A 133 6.42 20.17 10.45
CA TRP A 133 5.82 21.50 10.39
C TRP A 133 5.39 21.87 8.96
N TYR A 134 6.23 21.60 7.97
CA TYR A 134 5.95 21.81 6.55
C TYR A 134 4.65 21.09 6.12
N TYR A 135 4.51 19.79 6.40
CA TYR A 135 3.30 19.05 6.05
C TYR A 135 2.08 19.50 6.86
N SER A 136 2.30 19.95 8.10
CA SER A 136 1.24 20.56 8.92
C SER A 136 0.71 21.87 8.29
N GLU A 137 1.57 22.68 7.67
CA GLU A 137 1.19 23.92 6.98
C GLU A 137 0.66 23.68 5.55
N GLN A 138 1.05 22.58 4.89
CA GLN A 138 0.61 22.29 3.53
C GLN A 138 -0.92 22.13 3.46
N THR A 139 -1.57 22.87 2.56
CA THR A 139 -3.04 22.90 2.45
C THR A 139 -3.64 21.53 2.17
N TRP A 140 -3.06 20.76 1.24
CA TRP A 140 -3.52 19.42 0.88
C TRP A 140 -2.35 18.55 0.41
N TRP A 141 -2.36 17.27 0.77
CA TRP A 141 -1.23 16.36 0.53
C TRP A 141 -1.36 15.52 -0.75
N GLY A 142 -2.52 15.58 -1.40
CA GLY A 142 -2.80 14.76 -2.57
C GLY A 142 -2.15 15.22 -3.84
N TRP A 143 -2.27 14.40 -4.88
CA TRP A 143 -1.76 14.76 -6.21
C TRP A 143 -2.77 15.65 -6.92
N SER A 144 -2.33 16.78 -7.46
CA SER A 144 -3.20 17.79 -8.10
C SER A 144 -4.13 17.19 -9.18
N ALA A 145 -3.67 16.16 -9.91
CA ALA A 145 -4.47 15.42 -10.88
C ALA A 145 -5.70 14.70 -10.29
N HIS A 146 -5.69 14.39 -9.00
CA HIS A 146 -6.73 13.60 -8.33
C HIS A 146 -7.77 14.44 -7.60
N ILE A 147 -7.57 15.75 -7.55
CA ILE A 147 -8.44 16.66 -6.79
C ILE A 147 -9.86 16.77 -7.36
N THR A 148 -10.13 16.12 -8.50
CA THR A 148 -11.45 16.04 -9.15
C THR A 148 -12.54 15.37 -8.29
N ILE A 149 -12.19 14.76 -7.17
CA ILE A 149 -13.15 14.08 -6.27
C ILE A 149 -13.97 15.09 -5.45
N GLN A 150 -13.46 16.30 -5.22
CA GLN A 150 -14.21 17.36 -4.54
C GLN A 150 -15.32 17.92 -5.45
N LYS A 151 -16.35 18.52 -4.86
CA LYS A 151 -17.45 19.20 -5.57
C LYS A 151 -17.05 20.60 -6.02
N ALA A 152 -16.15 21.25 -5.28
CA ALA A 152 -15.60 22.55 -5.65
C ALA A 152 -14.88 22.50 -7.00
N PRO A 153 -14.75 23.63 -7.72
CA PRO A 153 -14.06 23.68 -9.00
C PRO A 153 -12.63 23.10 -8.94
N HIS A 154 -12.23 22.42 -10.01
CA HIS A 154 -10.93 21.76 -10.10
C HIS A 154 -9.76 22.76 -10.09
N GLY A 155 -8.61 22.34 -9.53
CA GLY A 155 -7.34 23.09 -9.56
C GLY A 155 -6.88 23.71 -8.23
N LEU A 156 -7.75 23.83 -7.23
CA LEU A 156 -7.36 24.22 -5.86
C LEU A 156 -8.05 23.32 -4.83
N PRO A 157 -7.36 22.92 -3.75
CA PRO A 157 -7.97 22.17 -2.67
C PRO A 157 -8.99 23.01 -1.92
N ASP A 158 -10.21 22.49 -1.82
CA ASP A 158 -11.21 23.02 -0.90
C ASP A 158 -10.97 22.43 0.50
N THR A 159 -10.56 23.28 1.44
CA THR A 159 -10.29 22.84 2.83
C THR A 159 -11.55 22.50 3.60
N ASP A 160 -12.72 22.93 3.14
CA ASP A 160 -14.02 22.64 3.75
C ASP A 160 -14.59 21.30 3.24
N GLU A 161 -13.99 20.72 2.19
CA GLU A 161 -14.31 19.38 1.67
C GLU A 161 -13.04 18.52 1.51
N PRO A 162 -12.39 18.08 2.60
CA PRO A 162 -11.14 17.32 2.53
C PRO A 162 -11.29 16.03 1.71
N VAL A 163 -10.42 15.86 0.72
CA VAL A 163 -10.37 14.69 -0.17
C VAL A 163 -9.22 13.77 0.19
N ILE A 164 -9.47 12.47 0.17
CA ILE A 164 -8.45 11.43 0.33
C ILE A 164 -8.22 10.74 -1.02
N ASP A 165 -7.03 10.96 -1.59
CA ASP A 165 -6.51 10.25 -2.75
C ASP A 165 -5.29 9.41 -2.36
N LEU A 166 -4.61 8.84 -3.37
CA LEU A 166 -3.36 8.11 -3.20
C LEU A 166 -2.29 8.92 -2.47
N GLY A 167 -2.10 10.19 -2.86
CA GLY A 167 -1.08 11.06 -2.24
C GLY A 167 -1.38 11.39 -0.78
N VAL A 168 -2.64 11.74 -0.46
CA VAL A 168 -3.09 11.96 0.93
C VAL A 168 -2.90 10.69 1.75
N GLY A 169 -3.26 9.53 1.22
CA GLY A 169 -3.01 8.25 1.88
C GLY A 169 -1.52 8.06 2.20
N GLU A 170 -0.65 8.17 1.21
CA GLU A 170 0.79 7.93 1.41
C GLU A 170 1.43 8.90 2.41
N ILE A 171 1.12 10.20 2.34
CA ILE A 171 1.62 11.19 3.30
C ILE A 171 1.04 10.93 4.69
N THR A 172 -0.24 10.56 4.79
CA THR A 172 -0.88 10.20 6.07
C THR A 172 -0.17 9.03 6.74
N ASN A 173 0.21 7.99 5.98
CA ASN A 173 0.98 6.86 6.49
C ASN A 173 2.37 7.30 6.99
N ILE A 174 3.14 8.01 6.15
CA ILE A 174 4.48 8.53 6.50
C ILE A 174 4.42 9.34 7.80
N LEU A 175 3.51 10.31 7.87
CA LEU A 175 3.38 11.20 9.03
C LEU A 175 2.92 10.46 10.29
N SER A 176 2.06 9.43 10.15
CA SER A 176 1.63 8.60 11.29
C SER A 176 2.80 7.80 11.85
N TRP A 177 3.64 7.22 10.99
CA TRP A 177 4.87 6.56 11.42
C TRP A 177 5.87 7.53 12.04
N THR A 178 6.09 8.69 11.43
CA THR A 178 6.94 9.74 12.03
C THR A 178 6.44 10.13 13.43
N TRP A 179 5.11 10.26 13.61
CA TRP A 179 4.53 10.51 14.93
C TRP A 179 4.79 9.35 15.89
N PHE A 180 4.52 8.11 15.48
CA PHE A 180 4.71 6.93 16.31
C PHE A 180 6.15 6.81 16.82
N LEU A 181 7.13 7.00 15.92
CA LEU A 181 8.54 6.83 16.19
C LEU A 181 9.12 7.96 17.06
N PHE A 182 8.71 9.21 16.85
CA PHE A 182 9.39 10.37 17.44
C PHE A 182 8.55 11.23 18.38
N LYS A 183 7.29 10.87 18.69
CA LYS A 183 6.43 11.68 19.58
C LYS A 183 7.10 12.08 20.90
N ASN A 184 7.83 11.16 21.54
CA ASN A 184 8.50 11.43 22.81
C ASN A 184 9.64 12.44 22.62
N THR A 185 10.48 12.24 21.59
CA THR A 185 11.56 13.17 21.23
C THR A 185 11.03 14.54 20.84
N PHE A 186 9.90 14.61 20.14
CA PHE A 186 9.22 15.86 19.82
C PHE A 186 8.69 16.57 21.08
N ASP A 187 8.12 15.82 22.03
CA ASP A 187 7.59 16.39 23.28
C ASP A 187 8.69 16.92 24.20
N GLU A 188 9.90 16.34 24.15
CA GLU A 188 11.10 16.87 24.83
C GLU A 188 11.55 18.22 24.27
N ILE A 189 11.43 18.42 22.95
CA ILE A 189 11.72 19.70 22.30
C ILE A 189 10.60 20.71 22.61
N HIS A 190 9.36 20.35 22.29
CA HIS A 190 8.18 21.13 22.62
C HIS A 190 6.90 20.28 22.49
N PRO A 191 6.00 20.28 23.50
CA PRO A 191 4.77 19.47 23.51
C PRO A 191 3.71 19.85 22.45
N LEU A 192 4.01 20.81 21.57
CA LEU A 192 3.10 21.22 20.49
C LEU A 192 3.46 20.54 19.17
N ILE A 193 4.66 19.98 19.02
CA ILE A 193 5.11 19.38 17.76
C ILE A 193 4.33 18.08 17.50
N ALA A 194 4.42 17.10 18.40
CA ALA A 194 3.69 15.84 18.28
C ALA A 194 2.18 16.05 18.27
N LYS A 195 1.68 16.96 19.13
CA LYS A 195 0.27 17.34 19.17
C LYS A 195 -0.23 17.93 17.85
N ARG A 196 0.51 18.87 17.26
CA ARG A 196 0.14 19.49 15.98
C ARG A 196 0.14 18.47 14.86
N LEU A 197 1.19 17.63 14.77
CA LEU A 197 1.29 16.57 13.78
C LEU A 197 0.07 15.64 13.83
N LYS A 198 -0.26 15.10 15.01
CA LYS A 198 -1.44 14.24 15.19
C LYS A 198 -2.73 14.96 14.77
N ASN A 199 -2.93 16.21 15.21
CA ASN A 199 -4.13 16.98 14.88
C ASN A 199 -4.30 17.21 13.37
N GLU A 200 -3.21 17.50 12.64
CA GLU A 200 -3.28 17.73 11.20
C GLU A 200 -3.55 16.43 10.43
N ILE A 201 -2.98 15.30 10.85
CA ILE A 201 -3.30 13.98 10.27
C ILE A 201 -4.78 13.63 10.51
N LEU A 202 -5.27 13.83 11.73
CA LEU A 202 -6.66 13.58 12.07
C LEU A 202 -7.60 14.46 11.23
N LYS A 203 -7.33 15.77 11.16
CA LYS A 203 -8.16 16.74 10.45
C LYS A 203 -8.19 16.51 8.94
N LYS A 204 -7.04 16.25 8.32
CA LYS A 204 -6.91 16.20 6.85
C LYS A 204 -7.24 14.82 6.26
N ALA A 205 -7.15 13.75 7.04
CA ALA A 205 -7.33 12.40 6.53
C ALA A 205 -8.22 11.51 7.40
N VAL A 206 -7.89 11.29 8.69
CA VAL A 206 -8.58 10.26 9.49
C VAL A 206 -10.04 10.61 9.77
N ILE A 207 -10.34 11.84 10.18
CA ILE A 207 -11.72 12.30 10.42
C ILE A 207 -12.53 12.31 9.11
N PRO A 208 -12.05 12.90 8.00
CA PRO A 208 -12.74 12.78 6.71
C PRO A 208 -13.00 11.33 6.29
N PHE A 209 -12.05 10.41 6.53
CA PHE A 209 -12.25 8.99 6.25
C PHE A 209 -13.36 8.39 7.10
N TYR A 210 -13.53 8.79 8.36
CA TYR A 210 -14.66 8.34 9.17
C TYR A 210 -15.99 8.87 8.65
N GLU A 211 -16.05 10.17 8.34
CA GLU A 211 -17.30 10.89 8.08
C GLU A 211 -17.83 10.73 6.65
N ARG A 212 -16.96 10.42 5.69
CA ARG A 212 -17.30 10.38 4.25
C ARG A 212 -17.30 8.98 3.69
N ASP A 213 -18.38 8.60 3.00
CA ASP A 213 -18.52 7.33 2.27
C ASP A 213 -18.55 7.53 0.74
N ASP A 214 -18.35 8.78 0.26
CA ASP A 214 -18.51 9.20 -1.14
C ASP A 214 -17.21 9.16 -1.95
N PHE A 215 -16.11 8.68 -1.37
CA PHE A 215 -14.91 8.42 -2.14
C PHE A 215 -15.13 7.19 -3.01
N TRP A 216 -15.18 7.38 -4.33
CA TRP A 216 -15.49 6.32 -5.29
C TRP A 216 -14.64 5.05 -5.10
N TRP A 217 -13.40 5.19 -4.64
CA TRP A 217 -12.48 4.07 -4.47
C TRP A 217 -12.86 3.18 -3.29
N MET A 218 -13.74 3.65 -2.39
CA MET A 218 -14.34 2.81 -1.37
C MET A 218 -15.39 1.85 -1.94
N GLY A 219 -16.00 2.21 -3.06
CA GLY A 219 -17.02 1.40 -3.75
C GLY A 219 -18.37 1.28 -3.02
N PHE A 220 -18.64 2.09 -2.00
CA PHE A 220 -19.88 2.01 -1.22
C PHE A 220 -21.13 2.49 -1.96
N ASP A 221 -20.98 3.32 -2.99
CA ASP A 221 -22.10 3.78 -3.80
C ASP A 221 -22.51 2.77 -4.89
N GLY A 222 -21.68 1.76 -5.15
CA GLY A 222 -21.89 0.75 -6.20
C GLY A 222 -21.97 1.33 -7.62
N SER A 223 -21.58 2.58 -7.84
CA SER A 223 -21.78 3.27 -9.13
C SER A 223 -20.76 2.85 -10.19
N ARG A 224 -19.63 2.29 -9.75
CA ARG A 224 -18.50 1.85 -10.58
C ARG A 224 -17.71 0.76 -9.87
N SER A 225 -17.02 -0.06 -10.66
CA SER A 225 -15.98 -0.95 -10.13
C SER A 225 -14.84 -0.15 -9.52
N VAL A 226 -14.25 -0.69 -8.45
CA VAL A 226 -13.04 -0.16 -7.84
C VAL A 226 -11.80 -0.79 -8.48
N ASN A 227 -10.65 -0.14 -8.34
CA ASN A 227 -9.36 -0.62 -8.84
C ASN A 227 -8.30 -0.60 -7.71
N ASN A 228 -7.02 -0.61 -8.07
CA ASN A 228 -5.90 -0.55 -7.12
C ASN A 228 -5.95 0.62 -6.12
N TRP A 229 -6.70 1.70 -6.40
CA TRP A 229 -6.87 2.79 -5.42
C TRP A 229 -7.50 2.31 -4.12
N ASN A 230 -8.35 1.29 -4.18
CA ASN A 230 -9.02 0.75 -3.00
C ASN A 230 -8.02 0.16 -1.99
N PRO A 231 -7.29 -0.95 -2.29
CA PRO A 231 -6.37 -1.52 -1.32
C PRO A 231 -5.20 -0.58 -0.99
N TRP A 232 -4.71 0.20 -1.95
CA TRP A 232 -3.62 1.15 -1.71
C TRP A 232 -4.02 2.26 -0.71
N THR A 233 -5.18 2.89 -0.90
CA THR A 233 -5.63 3.95 0.03
C THR A 233 -6.02 3.35 1.37
N ASN A 234 -6.72 2.21 1.38
CA ASN A 234 -7.12 1.53 2.60
C ASN A 234 -5.93 1.09 3.47
N HIS A 235 -4.81 0.62 2.89
CA HIS A 235 -3.60 0.28 3.66
C HIS A 235 -3.08 1.47 4.46
N ASN A 236 -3.00 2.63 3.79
CA ASN A 236 -2.52 3.84 4.42
C ASN A 236 -3.46 4.33 5.54
N MET A 237 -4.78 4.28 5.30
CA MET A 237 -5.77 4.69 6.30
C MET A 237 -5.84 3.73 7.47
N LEU A 238 -5.76 2.42 7.21
CA LEU A 238 -5.70 1.39 8.26
C LEU A 238 -4.51 1.63 9.20
N THR A 239 -3.32 1.84 8.63
CA THR A 239 -2.11 2.15 9.39
C THR A 239 -2.30 3.38 10.28
N ALA A 240 -2.81 4.48 9.73
CA ALA A 240 -3.03 5.71 10.49
C ALA A 240 -4.08 5.54 11.61
N ILE A 241 -5.17 4.82 11.34
CA ILE A 241 -6.20 4.52 12.35
C ILE A 241 -5.61 3.69 13.50
N LEU A 242 -4.82 2.65 13.19
CA LEU A 242 -4.23 1.81 14.23
C LEU A 242 -3.24 2.57 15.11
N ILE A 243 -2.45 3.48 14.51
CA ILE A 243 -1.46 4.31 15.20
C ILE A 243 -2.10 5.42 16.05
N LEU A 244 -3.07 6.17 15.47
CA LEU A 244 -3.47 7.47 16.01
C LEU A 244 -4.80 7.46 16.76
N GLU A 245 -5.70 6.52 16.50
CA GLU A 245 -7.02 6.50 17.14
C GLU A 245 -6.90 5.93 18.56
N ASP A 246 -7.20 6.75 19.56
CA ASP A 246 -7.13 6.38 20.97
C ASP A 246 -8.45 5.75 21.45
N ASP A 247 -9.58 6.14 20.85
CA ASP A 247 -10.90 5.59 21.17
C ASP A 247 -11.10 4.24 20.48
N GLN A 248 -11.17 3.17 21.27
CA GLN A 248 -11.28 1.81 20.73
C GLN A 248 -12.56 1.55 19.93
N ALA A 249 -13.67 2.21 20.28
CA ALA A 249 -14.91 2.04 19.52
C ALA A 249 -14.80 2.76 18.16
N GLN A 250 -14.16 3.93 18.11
CA GLN A 250 -13.89 4.65 16.88
C GLN A 250 -12.84 3.93 16.01
N LYS A 251 -11.80 3.36 16.63
CA LYS A 251 -10.80 2.51 15.95
C LYS A 251 -11.49 1.34 15.26
N LEU A 252 -12.32 0.60 15.99
CA LEU A 252 -13.09 -0.53 15.46
C LEU A 252 -13.98 -0.11 14.27
N LYS A 253 -14.70 1.02 14.36
CA LYS A 253 -15.52 1.51 13.24
C LYS A 253 -14.68 1.77 11.99
N GLY A 254 -13.49 2.32 12.16
CA GLY A 254 -12.56 2.61 11.06
C GLY A 254 -12.02 1.36 10.40
N VAL A 255 -11.58 0.40 11.22
CA VAL A 255 -11.11 -0.91 10.76
C VAL A 255 -12.23 -1.66 10.04
N MET A 256 -13.46 -1.66 10.58
CA MET A 256 -14.62 -2.27 9.89
C MET A 256 -14.95 -1.58 8.57
N LYS A 257 -14.80 -0.24 8.48
CA LYS A 257 -14.98 0.51 7.23
C LYS A 257 -13.93 0.14 6.19
N VAL A 258 -12.67 -0.01 6.60
CA VAL A 258 -11.59 -0.53 5.74
C VAL A 258 -11.94 -1.93 5.23
N ILE A 259 -12.29 -2.86 6.12
CA ILE A 259 -12.65 -4.24 5.77
C ILE A 259 -13.79 -4.29 4.76
N ARG A 260 -14.85 -3.49 4.98
CA ARG A 260 -16.01 -3.41 4.09
C ARG A 260 -15.64 -2.84 2.72
N SER A 261 -14.74 -1.86 2.67
CA SER A 261 -14.22 -1.28 1.43
C SER A 261 -13.34 -2.27 0.67
N LEU A 262 -12.47 -3.01 1.36
CA LEU A 262 -11.62 -4.05 0.77
C LEU A 262 -12.46 -5.21 0.21
N ASP A 263 -13.56 -5.59 0.85
CA ASP A 263 -14.46 -6.61 0.31
C ASP A 263 -15.08 -6.18 -1.03
N VAL A 264 -15.31 -4.88 -1.28
CA VAL A 264 -15.75 -4.42 -2.61
C VAL A 264 -14.68 -4.72 -3.67
N PHE A 265 -13.41 -4.50 -3.35
CA PHE A 265 -12.29 -4.84 -4.23
C PHE A 265 -12.15 -6.35 -4.43
N VAL A 266 -12.19 -7.14 -3.35
CA VAL A 266 -12.08 -8.61 -3.41
C VAL A 266 -13.24 -9.23 -4.19
N ASN A 267 -14.46 -8.76 -3.99
CA ASN A 267 -15.65 -9.26 -4.69
C ASN A 267 -15.63 -8.95 -6.20
N GLY A 268 -14.98 -7.85 -6.59
CA GLY A 268 -14.83 -7.46 -8.00
C GLY A 268 -13.64 -8.12 -8.71
N TYR A 269 -12.78 -8.83 -7.99
CA TYR A 269 -11.56 -9.41 -8.54
C TYR A 269 -11.84 -10.72 -9.31
N PRO A 270 -11.16 -10.99 -10.45
CA PRO A 270 -11.29 -12.25 -11.18
C PRO A 270 -11.08 -13.49 -10.29
N ALA A 271 -11.87 -14.55 -10.47
CA ALA A 271 -11.82 -15.71 -9.59
C ALA A 271 -10.53 -16.53 -9.77
N ASP A 272 -9.87 -16.40 -10.91
CA ASP A 272 -8.55 -16.95 -11.21
C ASP A 272 -7.38 -16.16 -10.58
N GLY A 273 -7.66 -14.99 -9.97
CA GLY A 273 -6.70 -14.11 -9.32
C GLY A 273 -5.85 -13.25 -10.26
N GLY A 274 -6.22 -13.16 -11.55
CA GLY A 274 -5.54 -12.27 -12.48
C GLY A 274 -5.66 -10.79 -12.12
N CYS A 275 -4.57 -10.04 -12.27
CA CYS A 275 -4.58 -8.57 -12.16
C CYS A 275 -4.93 -7.98 -13.53
N ASP A 276 -6.15 -7.45 -13.67
CA ASP A 276 -6.64 -6.88 -14.94
C ASP A 276 -5.83 -5.65 -15.40
N GLU A 277 -5.21 -4.91 -14.47
CA GLU A 277 -4.29 -3.79 -14.76
C GLU A 277 -2.88 -4.26 -15.18
N GLY A 278 -2.64 -5.57 -15.16
CA GLY A 278 -1.37 -6.21 -15.51
C GLY A 278 -0.35 -6.32 -14.36
N PRO A 279 0.80 -6.98 -14.59
CA PRO A 279 1.75 -7.32 -13.53
C PRO A 279 2.38 -6.13 -12.81
N SER A 280 2.63 -5.03 -13.52
CA SER A 280 3.24 -3.84 -12.92
C SER A 280 2.31 -3.16 -11.89
N TYR A 281 1.00 -3.38 -12.01
CA TYR A 281 -0.01 -2.90 -11.06
C TYR A 281 -0.29 -3.86 -9.90
N TRP A 282 0.14 -5.13 -9.99
CA TRP A 282 -0.05 -6.11 -8.91
C TRP A 282 0.47 -5.60 -7.56
N ARG A 283 1.59 -4.86 -7.56
CA ARG A 283 2.16 -4.22 -6.36
C ARG A 283 1.18 -3.27 -5.65
N ARG A 284 0.31 -2.58 -6.40
CA ARG A 284 -0.68 -1.64 -5.87
C ARG A 284 -2.08 -2.23 -5.75
N ALA A 285 -2.29 -3.42 -6.30
CA ALA A 285 -3.54 -4.19 -6.24
C ALA A 285 -3.40 -5.33 -5.21
N GLY A 286 -3.15 -6.56 -5.67
CA GLY A 286 -3.09 -7.76 -4.82
C GLY A 286 -2.06 -7.68 -3.68
N ALA A 287 -0.90 -7.06 -3.90
CA ALA A 287 0.11 -6.87 -2.86
C ALA A 287 -0.34 -5.85 -1.79
N SER A 288 -1.00 -4.75 -2.16
CA SER A 288 -1.55 -3.80 -1.17
C SER A 288 -2.73 -4.37 -0.40
N LEU A 289 -3.53 -5.25 -1.02
CA LEU A 289 -4.53 -6.04 -0.29
C LEU A 289 -3.85 -6.94 0.75
N PHE A 290 -2.77 -7.63 0.37
CA PHE A 290 -1.99 -8.43 1.31
C PHE A 290 -1.43 -7.58 2.47
N GLN A 291 -0.90 -6.39 2.20
CA GLN A 291 -0.44 -5.49 3.27
C GLN A 291 -1.56 -5.14 4.26
N CYS A 292 -2.79 -4.93 3.78
CA CYS A 292 -3.95 -4.73 4.65
C CYS A 292 -4.25 -5.98 5.49
N ILE A 293 -4.28 -7.16 4.87
CA ILE A 293 -4.58 -8.43 5.54
C ILE A 293 -3.49 -8.78 6.57
N ASP A 294 -2.22 -8.61 6.24
CA ASP A 294 -1.08 -8.82 7.15
C ASP A 294 -1.17 -7.87 8.36
N LEU A 295 -1.51 -6.60 8.13
CA LEU A 295 -1.69 -5.64 9.21
C LEU A 295 -2.90 -5.98 10.11
N LEU A 296 -4.01 -6.43 9.54
CA LEU A 296 -5.18 -6.93 10.30
C LEU A 296 -4.83 -8.19 11.09
N ASN A 297 -4.08 -9.12 10.49
CA ASN A 297 -3.62 -10.34 11.15
C ASN A 297 -2.73 -9.99 12.36
N ARG A 298 -1.73 -9.12 12.19
CA ARG A 298 -0.88 -8.62 13.29
C ARG A 298 -1.68 -7.90 14.37
N ALA A 299 -2.56 -6.98 13.96
CA ALA A 299 -3.41 -6.20 14.86
C ALA A 299 -4.45 -7.04 15.60
N THR A 300 -4.62 -8.31 15.23
CA THR A 300 -5.50 -9.27 15.92
C THR A 300 -4.72 -10.47 16.49
N ARG A 301 -3.39 -10.39 16.52
CA ARG A 301 -2.48 -11.45 17.01
C ARG A 301 -2.70 -12.79 16.32
N GLY A 302 -2.84 -12.76 15.01
CA GLY A 302 -3.03 -13.93 14.15
C GLY A 302 -4.47 -14.42 14.06
N LYS A 303 -5.45 -13.77 14.70
CA LYS A 303 -6.84 -14.24 14.66
C LYS A 303 -7.51 -13.97 13.33
N PHE A 304 -7.33 -12.78 12.74
CA PHE A 304 -7.85 -12.46 11.41
C PHE A 304 -6.99 -13.16 10.35
N ASP A 305 -7.46 -14.29 9.83
CA ASP A 305 -6.70 -15.15 8.94
C ASP A 305 -7.54 -15.64 7.76
N VAL A 306 -7.26 -15.07 6.58
CA VAL A 306 -7.93 -15.41 5.32
C VAL A 306 -6.97 -16.03 4.30
N TYR A 307 -5.79 -16.49 4.73
CA TYR A 307 -4.77 -17.01 3.82
C TYR A 307 -5.13 -18.39 3.24
N ASP A 308 -6.10 -19.09 3.85
CA ASP A 308 -6.69 -20.34 3.35
C ASP A 308 -7.67 -20.11 2.18
N LYS A 309 -8.11 -18.87 1.95
CA LYS A 309 -9.12 -18.55 0.95
C LYS A 309 -8.51 -18.58 -0.45
N GLN A 310 -9.06 -19.44 -1.30
CA GLN A 310 -8.52 -19.71 -2.63
C GLN A 310 -8.33 -18.44 -3.50
N LEU A 311 -9.24 -17.46 -3.41
CA LEU A 311 -9.09 -16.20 -4.16
C LEU A 311 -7.86 -15.42 -3.68
N ILE A 312 -7.65 -15.30 -2.36
CA ILE A 312 -6.48 -14.65 -1.77
C ILE A 312 -5.19 -15.36 -2.21
N GLN A 313 -5.17 -16.69 -2.23
CA GLN A 313 -4.01 -17.45 -2.72
C GLN A 313 -3.72 -17.18 -4.20
N ARG A 314 -4.76 -17.15 -5.03
CA ARG A 314 -4.65 -16.93 -6.47
C ARG A 314 -4.14 -15.52 -6.79
N MET A 315 -4.69 -14.50 -6.12
CA MET A 315 -4.24 -13.10 -6.24
C MET A 315 -2.75 -12.95 -5.93
N GLY A 316 -2.23 -13.67 -4.92
CA GLY A 316 -0.80 -13.70 -4.62
C GLY A 316 0.02 -14.38 -5.72
N SER A 317 -0.34 -15.62 -6.06
CA SER A 317 0.40 -16.46 -7.03
C SER A 317 0.47 -15.89 -8.45
N TYR A 318 -0.40 -14.95 -8.80
CA TYR A 318 -0.42 -14.30 -10.12
C TYR A 318 0.96 -13.73 -10.51
N ILE A 319 1.71 -13.17 -9.56
CA ILE A 319 2.95 -12.44 -9.86
C ILE A 319 4.01 -13.31 -10.53
N TYR A 320 4.19 -14.56 -10.08
CA TYR A 320 5.17 -15.47 -10.70
C TYR A 320 4.59 -16.20 -11.91
N LYS A 321 3.26 -16.22 -12.09
CA LYS A 321 2.65 -16.76 -13.32
C LYS A 321 2.90 -15.84 -14.50
N ALA A 322 2.72 -14.54 -14.30
CA ALA A 322 2.97 -13.55 -15.35
C ALA A 322 4.46 -13.24 -15.59
N TYR A 323 5.37 -13.95 -14.92
CA TYR A 323 6.81 -13.74 -14.99
C TYR A 323 7.45 -14.52 -16.14
N ILE A 324 8.31 -13.84 -16.93
CA ILE A 324 9.01 -14.44 -18.07
C ILE A 324 10.40 -14.93 -17.64
N ASP A 325 11.27 -13.96 -17.36
CA ASP A 325 12.62 -14.09 -16.77
C ASP A 325 13.07 -12.70 -16.33
N TYR A 326 13.98 -12.56 -15.38
CA TYR A 326 14.32 -11.26 -14.79
C TYR A 326 14.94 -10.31 -15.82
N PRO A 327 14.46 -9.05 -15.96
CA PRO A 327 13.42 -8.36 -15.17
C PRO A 327 12.02 -8.32 -15.84
N TYR A 328 11.74 -9.19 -16.80
CA TYR A 328 10.59 -9.17 -17.69
C TYR A 328 9.35 -9.92 -17.20
N PHE A 329 8.19 -9.32 -17.45
CA PHE A 329 6.86 -9.86 -17.19
C PHE A 329 5.97 -9.71 -18.43
N ILE A 330 4.88 -10.47 -18.50
CA ILE A 330 3.87 -10.37 -19.56
C ILE A 330 3.12 -9.05 -19.40
N ASN A 331 3.38 -8.10 -20.28
CA ASN A 331 3.04 -6.69 -20.10
C ASN A 331 1.76 -6.28 -20.87
N PHE A 332 0.65 -6.91 -20.52
CA PHE A 332 -0.66 -6.50 -21.04
C PHE A 332 -1.23 -5.31 -20.25
N ALA A 333 -2.27 -4.67 -20.80
CA ALA A 333 -2.87 -3.45 -20.25
C ALA A 333 -1.83 -2.32 -20.08
N ASP A 334 -1.85 -1.62 -18.93
CA ASP A 334 -0.95 -0.50 -18.63
C ASP A 334 0.36 -0.97 -17.95
N ALA A 335 0.67 -2.27 -17.98
CA ALA A 335 1.87 -2.79 -17.36
C ALA A 335 3.13 -2.54 -18.20
N ASP A 336 4.18 -2.05 -17.53
CA ASP A 336 5.54 -2.02 -18.09
C ASP A 336 6.09 -3.42 -18.38
N ALA A 337 6.96 -3.52 -19.39
CA ALA A 337 7.68 -4.76 -19.75
C ALA A 337 8.59 -5.27 -18.62
N THR A 338 9.02 -4.37 -17.74
CA THR A 338 9.85 -4.65 -16.58
C THR A 338 9.21 -4.03 -15.35
N THR A 339 9.22 -4.72 -14.23
CA THR A 339 8.74 -4.16 -12.96
C THR A 339 9.75 -4.40 -11.86
N ASP A 340 9.97 -3.38 -11.05
CA ASP A 340 10.66 -3.52 -9.77
C ASP A 340 9.73 -4.30 -8.84
N SER A 341 9.93 -5.61 -8.82
CA SER A 341 9.18 -6.52 -7.95
C SER A 341 9.41 -6.14 -6.48
N SER A 342 8.46 -6.45 -5.60
CA SER A 342 8.57 -6.18 -4.14
C SER A 342 8.97 -7.46 -3.42
N PRO A 343 10.28 -7.77 -3.25
CA PRO A 343 10.71 -9.12 -2.88
C PRO A 343 10.18 -9.57 -1.53
N GLN A 344 10.16 -8.66 -0.54
CA GLN A 344 9.57 -8.97 0.77
C GLN A 344 8.08 -9.22 0.73
N ILE A 345 7.30 -8.45 -0.02
CA ILE A 345 5.85 -8.72 -0.11
C ILE A 345 5.62 -10.07 -0.79
N ILE A 346 6.35 -10.38 -1.86
CA ILE A 346 6.25 -11.67 -2.55
C ILE A 346 6.58 -12.82 -1.59
N TYR A 347 7.71 -12.73 -0.88
CA TYR A 347 8.14 -13.74 0.08
C TYR A 347 7.13 -13.90 1.23
N SER A 348 6.77 -12.81 1.90
CA SER A 348 5.88 -12.83 3.06
C SER A 348 4.47 -13.31 2.69
N TYR A 349 3.96 -12.93 1.51
CA TYR A 349 2.69 -13.44 1.01
C TYR A 349 2.78 -14.94 0.73
N GLY A 350 3.81 -15.38 0.00
CA GLY A 350 4.07 -16.81 -0.22
C GLY A 350 4.15 -17.62 1.08
N LYS A 351 4.78 -17.06 2.11
CA LYS A 351 4.85 -17.66 3.45
C LYS A 351 3.48 -17.76 4.10
N ALA A 352 2.68 -16.69 4.05
CA ALA A 352 1.35 -16.64 4.64
C ALA A 352 0.38 -17.65 4.01
N ILE A 353 0.42 -17.83 2.69
CA ILE A 353 -0.44 -18.79 1.97
C ILE A 353 0.16 -20.19 1.82
N GLY A 354 1.37 -20.43 2.31
CA GLY A 354 2.07 -21.71 2.16
C GLY A 354 2.55 -22.02 0.72
N ASP A 355 2.68 -21.02 -0.14
CA ASP A 355 3.21 -21.16 -1.51
C ASP A 355 4.74 -21.08 -1.49
N THR A 356 5.39 -22.25 -1.62
CA THR A 356 6.85 -22.36 -1.57
C THR A 356 7.52 -21.83 -2.84
N THR A 357 6.85 -21.88 -3.99
CA THR A 357 7.34 -21.26 -5.24
C THR A 357 7.42 -19.76 -5.07
N MET A 358 6.38 -19.14 -4.52
CA MET A 358 6.33 -17.70 -4.27
C MET A 358 7.39 -17.26 -3.24
N GLN A 359 7.62 -18.04 -2.18
CA GLN A 359 8.71 -17.77 -1.22
C GLN A 359 10.07 -17.77 -1.90
N LYS A 360 10.40 -18.83 -2.64
CA LYS A 360 11.69 -18.95 -3.35
C LYS A 360 11.86 -17.86 -4.41
N PHE A 361 10.77 -17.48 -5.07
CA PHE A 361 10.74 -16.40 -6.04
C PHE A 361 11.03 -15.04 -5.40
N GLY A 362 10.44 -14.76 -4.23
CA GLY A 362 10.73 -13.57 -3.44
C GLY A 362 12.21 -13.49 -3.05
N SER A 363 12.79 -14.59 -2.55
CA SER A 363 14.22 -14.66 -2.24
C SER A 363 15.12 -14.54 -3.49
N PHE A 364 14.69 -15.06 -4.64
CA PHE A 364 15.41 -14.87 -5.91
C PHE A 364 15.40 -13.40 -6.35
N MET A 365 14.24 -12.75 -6.27
CA MET A 365 14.11 -11.33 -6.60
C MET A 365 14.94 -10.44 -5.67
N ALA A 366 14.98 -10.75 -4.37
CA ALA A 366 15.83 -10.05 -3.42
C ALA A 366 17.32 -10.10 -3.83
N ARG A 367 17.81 -11.29 -4.22
CA ARG A 367 19.19 -11.46 -4.71
C ARG A 367 19.46 -10.72 -6.02
N LYS A 368 18.46 -10.58 -6.90
CA LYS A 368 18.59 -9.84 -8.16
C LYS A 368 18.57 -8.32 -7.98
N GLN A 369 18.05 -7.84 -6.85
CA GLN A 369 17.96 -6.43 -6.48
C GLN A 369 18.99 -6.05 -5.42
N ASP A 370 20.07 -6.83 -5.27
CA ASP A 370 21.18 -6.58 -4.34
C ASP A 370 20.72 -6.29 -2.90
N TRP A 371 19.69 -7.01 -2.43
CA TRP A 371 19.18 -6.87 -1.07
C TRP A 371 20.24 -7.14 -0.02
N GLY A 372 20.37 -6.21 0.94
CA GLY A 372 21.42 -6.24 1.96
C GLY A 372 22.67 -5.44 1.57
N GLU A 373 22.79 -5.03 0.31
CA GLU A 373 23.86 -4.14 -0.17
C GLU A 373 23.38 -2.70 -0.38
N ARG A 374 22.07 -2.49 -0.57
CA ARG A 374 21.45 -1.17 -0.72
C ARG A 374 20.23 -1.00 0.17
N THR A 375 19.98 0.25 0.58
CA THR A 375 18.80 0.60 1.37
C THR A 375 17.51 0.29 0.59
N PRO A 376 16.49 -0.29 1.26
CA PRO A 376 15.19 -0.51 0.62
C PRO A 376 14.51 0.81 0.26
N GLY A 377 13.81 0.82 -0.86
CA GLY A 377 12.95 1.93 -1.26
C GLY A 377 11.54 1.84 -0.64
N GLY A 378 10.73 2.89 -0.85
CA GLY A 378 9.33 2.93 -0.43
C GLY A 378 9.06 3.92 0.71
N LYS A 379 7.88 3.79 1.32
CA LYS A 379 7.50 4.55 2.53
C LYS A 379 8.18 3.97 3.78
N ILE A 380 8.06 4.68 4.92
CA ILE A 380 8.68 4.27 6.19
C ILE A 380 8.26 2.84 6.59
N ASP A 381 6.97 2.53 6.53
CA ASP A 381 6.42 1.22 6.89
C ASP A 381 6.92 0.10 5.96
N GLU A 382 6.93 0.37 4.65
CA GLU A 382 7.45 -0.54 3.64
C GLU A 382 8.94 -0.81 3.87
N GLN A 383 9.75 0.20 4.19
CA GLN A 383 11.18 0.02 4.48
C GLN A 383 11.41 -0.75 5.78
N ILE A 384 10.69 -0.43 6.86
CA ILE A 384 10.76 -1.16 8.13
C ILE A 384 10.41 -2.64 7.91
N MET A 385 9.35 -2.94 7.16
CA MET A 385 8.95 -4.31 6.84
C MET A 385 10.03 -5.06 6.04
N GLN A 386 10.67 -4.40 5.08
CA GLN A 386 11.78 -4.97 4.32
C GLN A 386 12.98 -5.28 5.24
N LEU A 387 13.31 -4.38 6.18
CA LEU A 387 14.42 -4.58 7.13
C LEU A 387 14.12 -5.71 8.14
N ILE A 388 12.89 -5.80 8.66
CA ILE A 388 12.47 -6.87 9.59
C ILE A 388 12.67 -8.26 8.98
N HIS A 389 12.35 -8.40 7.68
CA HIS A 389 12.44 -9.68 6.98
C HIS A 389 13.75 -9.87 6.20
N LEU A 390 14.70 -8.92 6.29
CA LEU A 390 15.91 -8.91 5.47
C LEU A 390 16.70 -10.21 5.59
N GLU A 391 17.14 -10.55 6.81
CA GLU A 391 17.98 -11.73 7.07
C GLU A 391 17.27 -13.04 6.69
N GLU A 392 15.98 -13.14 7.01
CA GLU A 392 15.15 -14.29 6.67
C GLU A 392 15.09 -14.51 5.15
N ILE A 393 14.86 -13.45 4.37
CA ILE A 393 14.68 -13.53 2.92
C ILE A 393 15.99 -13.86 2.22
N ILE A 394 17.10 -13.22 2.59
CA ILE A 394 18.39 -13.41 1.91
C ILE A 394 18.99 -14.81 2.20
N SER A 395 18.74 -15.35 3.40
CA SER A 395 19.20 -16.68 3.81
C SER A 395 18.30 -17.83 3.32
N SER A 396 17.08 -17.52 2.89
CA SER A 396 16.14 -18.51 2.37
C SER A 396 16.53 -19.08 1.00
N PRO A 397 16.07 -20.31 0.66
CA PRO A 397 16.23 -20.86 -0.69
C PRO A 397 15.65 -19.91 -1.74
N ALA A 398 16.40 -19.66 -2.80
CA ALA A 398 16.00 -18.79 -3.90
C ALA A 398 15.97 -19.58 -5.20
N GLU A 399 14.90 -19.40 -5.97
CA GLU A 399 14.69 -20.11 -7.22
C GLU A 399 13.99 -19.19 -8.23
N ASN A 400 14.44 -19.26 -9.47
CA ASN A 400 13.81 -18.51 -10.55
C ASN A 400 12.48 -19.21 -10.90
N ALA A 401 11.34 -18.54 -10.74
CA ALA A 401 10.02 -19.18 -10.87
C ALA A 401 9.61 -19.39 -12.33
N LEU A 402 10.31 -20.28 -13.02
CA LEU A 402 10.16 -20.55 -14.44
C LEU A 402 9.12 -21.67 -14.71
N ILE A 403 7.87 -21.44 -14.31
CA ILE A 403 6.77 -22.43 -14.43
C ILE A 403 6.44 -22.79 -15.89
N SER A 404 6.11 -24.04 -16.21
CA SER A 404 5.89 -24.52 -17.59
C SER A 404 4.83 -23.72 -18.36
N ASP A 405 3.66 -23.53 -17.76
CA ASP A 405 2.51 -22.89 -18.37
C ASP A 405 1.48 -22.45 -17.32
N PHE A 406 0.60 -21.54 -17.72
CA PHE A 406 -0.56 -21.15 -16.93
C PHE A 406 -1.71 -20.69 -17.82
N TRP A 407 -2.93 -20.78 -17.29
CA TRP A 407 -4.14 -20.23 -17.91
C TRP A 407 -5.00 -19.53 -16.85
N LEU A 408 -5.32 -18.27 -17.10
CA LEU A 408 -6.22 -17.43 -16.30
C LEU A 408 -7.52 -17.21 -17.12
N PRO A 409 -8.55 -18.06 -16.92
CA PRO A 409 -9.75 -18.05 -17.77
C PRO A 409 -10.61 -16.80 -17.68
N ASP A 410 -10.63 -16.11 -16.54
CA ASP A 410 -11.45 -14.92 -16.33
C ASP A 410 -10.73 -13.68 -16.89
N THR A 411 -9.39 -13.64 -16.77
CA THR A 411 -8.55 -12.58 -17.37
C THR A 411 -8.26 -12.82 -18.85
N GLU A 412 -8.53 -14.03 -19.36
CA GLU A 412 -8.17 -14.51 -20.70
C GLU A 412 -6.67 -14.45 -21.01
N VAL A 413 -5.82 -14.66 -20.01
CA VAL A 413 -4.35 -14.62 -20.15
C VAL A 413 -3.75 -16.02 -20.02
N ALA A 414 -2.98 -16.42 -21.04
CA ALA A 414 -2.16 -17.63 -21.03
C ALA A 414 -0.68 -17.29 -21.19
N GLY A 415 0.18 -18.13 -20.63
CA GLY A 415 1.61 -18.15 -20.93
C GLY A 415 2.13 -19.58 -20.93
N ALA A 416 3.12 -19.85 -21.76
CA ALA A 416 3.80 -21.14 -21.83
C ALA A 416 5.26 -20.94 -22.20
N ARG A 417 6.12 -21.85 -21.75
CA ARG A 417 7.54 -21.92 -22.12
C ARG A 417 7.89 -23.29 -22.68
N ASP A 418 8.90 -23.32 -23.56
CA ASP A 418 9.34 -24.57 -24.21
C ASP A 418 9.90 -25.60 -23.20
N GLN A 419 10.49 -25.14 -22.08
CA GLN A 419 11.03 -25.98 -21.01
C GLN A 419 10.80 -25.33 -19.65
N GLU A 420 10.30 -26.12 -18.68
CA GLU A 420 10.26 -25.75 -17.26
C GLU A 420 11.69 -25.59 -16.72
N GLY A 421 11.91 -24.57 -15.88
CA GLY A 421 13.24 -24.17 -15.42
C GLY A 421 13.60 -24.54 -13.99
#